data_AF-A0A7C4I7P7-F1
#
_entry.id   AF-A0A7C4I7P7-F1
#
_cell.length_a   1.000
_cell.length_b   1.000
_cell.length_c   1.000
_cell.angle_alpha   90.00
_cell.angle_beta   90.00
_cell.angle_gamma   90.00
#
_symmetry.space_group_name_H-M   'P 1'
#
loop_
_entity.id
_entity.type
_entity.pdbx_description
1 polymer ?
#
loop_
_entity_poly.entity_id
_entity_poly.type
_entity_poly.pdbx_seq_one_letter_code
_entity_poly.pdbx_strand_id
1 'polypeptide(L)'
;DFTLISKDSPPLIGSVICPVIEGVRAIAIEIQTLVTQTQFGYPKRTSDGIDVNRLYMLTAILDKYLDTKLSMYDIYLNVTSGIEIRETASDLAVLFSIFSSLKNKEIPRDIGIFGEVGLGGEIRCVPFFELRMNELQRLGIKRVICPKGNTPNGYSLPSDVKITEVQDVYEVLDFFKS
;
A
#
# COMPACT_ATOMS: atom_id res chain seq x y z
N ASP A 1 11.58 6.40 20.40
CA ASP A 1 11.01 6.97 19.16
C ASP A 1 11.50 6.20 17.94
N PHE A 2 10.60 5.43 17.32
CA PHE A 2 10.87 4.59 16.14
C PHE A 2 10.23 5.16 14.86
N THR A 3 9.98 6.46 14.79
CA THR A 3 9.31 7.05 13.62
C THR A 3 10.36 7.41 12.57
N LEU A 4 10.70 6.43 11.73
CA LEU A 4 11.63 6.55 10.59
C LEU A 4 11.01 7.20 9.34
N ILE A 5 9.71 7.50 9.37
CA ILE A 5 9.00 8.18 8.28
C ILE A 5 9.18 9.69 8.49
N SER A 6 10.20 10.27 7.87
CA SER A 6 10.32 11.73 7.77
C SER A 6 9.32 12.26 6.74
N LYS A 7 8.46 13.18 7.17
CA LYS A 7 7.55 13.92 6.29
C LYS A 7 8.28 14.89 5.36
N ASP A 8 9.51 15.29 5.71
CA ASP A 8 10.30 16.29 5.02
C ASP A 8 11.23 15.67 3.96
N SER A 9 11.32 14.34 3.90
CA SER A 9 12.00 13.63 2.83
C SER A 9 11.20 13.73 1.53
N PRO A 10 11.86 13.83 0.36
CA PRO A 10 11.16 13.80 -0.91
C PRO A 10 10.38 12.48 -1.08
N PRO A 11 9.24 12.49 -1.79
CA PRO A 11 8.56 11.25 -2.16
C PRO A 11 9.50 10.36 -2.99
N LEU A 12 9.33 9.05 -2.85
CA LEU A 12 10.14 8.06 -3.55
C LEU A 12 9.25 7.20 -4.43
N ILE A 13 9.77 6.84 -5.60
CA ILE A 13 9.11 5.89 -6.51
C ILE A 13 9.06 4.52 -5.85
N GLY A 14 7.90 3.89 -5.90
CA GLY A 14 7.65 2.61 -5.27
C GLY A 14 7.66 2.69 -3.74
N SER A 15 7.25 3.80 -3.14
CA SER A 15 7.14 3.94 -1.69
C SER A 15 5.73 4.36 -1.29
N VAL A 16 5.18 3.69 -0.27
CA VAL A 16 3.82 3.93 0.25
C VAL A 16 3.82 3.88 1.78
N ILE A 17 3.09 4.80 2.41
CA ILE A 17 2.81 4.72 3.85
C ILE A 17 1.56 3.88 4.09
N CYS A 18 1.67 2.89 4.97
CA CYS A 18 0.58 1.99 5.33
C CYS A 18 0.43 1.93 6.86
N PRO A 19 -0.75 2.20 7.44
CA PRO A 19 -1.01 1.93 8.84
C PRO A 19 -1.32 0.44 9.02
N VAL A 20 -0.52 -0.26 9.83
CA VAL A 20 -0.73 -1.68 10.19
C VAL A 20 -1.05 -1.85 11.66
N ILE A 21 -1.77 -2.91 12.01
CA ILE A 21 -2.10 -3.27 13.39
C ILE A 21 -1.12 -4.31 13.90
N GLU A 22 -0.34 -3.94 14.92
CA GLU A 22 0.58 -4.81 15.64
C GLU A 22 0.06 -5.02 17.07
N GLY A 23 -0.48 -6.20 17.34
CA GLY A 23 -1.17 -6.52 18.58
C GLY A 23 -2.42 -5.65 18.79
N VAL A 24 -2.30 -4.61 19.64
CA VAL A 24 -3.41 -3.69 19.98
C VAL A 24 -3.15 -2.24 19.57
N ARG A 25 -2.07 -1.98 18.82
CA ARG A 25 -1.68 -0.64 18.40
C ARG A 25 -1.59 -0.56 16.88
N ALA A 26 -1.94 0.60 16.32
CA ALA A 26 -1.59 0.91 14.95
C ALA A 26 -0.16 1.48 14.88
N ILE A 27 0.58 1.07 13.87
CA ILE A 27 1.91 1.57 13.55
C ILE A 27 1.91 1.91 12.06
N ALA A 28 2.29 3.12 11.70
CA ALA A 28 2.51 3.47 10.31
C ALA A 28 3.91 3.03 9.88
N ILE A 29 3.95 2.31 8.76
CA ILE A 29 5.15 1.75 8.16
C ILE A 29 5.26 2.23 6.72
N GLU A 30 6.48 2.23 6.19
CA GLU A 30 6.73 2.47 4.78
C GLU A 30 6.99 1.13 4.08
N ILE A 31 6.21 0.84 3.04
CA ILE A 31 6.40 -0.29 2.13
C ILE A 31 7.11 0.24 0.90
N GLN A 32 8.19 -0.43 0.51
CA GLN A 32 9.02 -0.06 -0.63
C GLN A 32 9.05 -1.19 -1.66
N THR A 33 9.03 -0.85 -2.94
CA THR A 33 9.13 -1.82 -4.02
C THR A 33 10.00 -1.30 -5.16
N LEU A 34 10.91 -2.17 -5.62
CA LEU A 34 11.67 -2.01 -6.85
C LEU A 34 11.19 -3.03 -7.89
N VAL A 35 10.65 -2.54 -9.00
CA VAL A 35 10.28 -3.33 -10.16
C VAL A 35 11.29 -3.06 -11.28
N THR A 36 11.97 -4.09 -11.74
CA THR A 36 12.99 -3.97 -12.81
C THR A 36 12.84 -5.08 -13.82
N GLN A 37 13.16 -4.81 -15.09
CA GLN A 37 13.06 -5.83 -16.13
C GLN A 37 14.00 -7.00 -15.83
N THR A 38 13.48 -8.22 -15.92
CA THR A 38 14.28 -9.43 -15.73
C THR A 38 15.29 -9.58 -16.85
N GLN A 39 16.56 -9.71 -16.50
CA GLN A 39 17.66 -9.82 -17.47
C GLN A 39 17.88 -11.26 -17.96
N PHE A 40 17.69 -12.25 -17.09
CA PHE A 40 17.93 -13.64 -17.42
C PHE A 40 17.13 -14.59 -16.52
N GLY A 41 16.62 -15.67 -17.11
CA GLY A 41 15.89 -16.72 -16.40
C GLY A 41 14.46 -16.32 -16.03
N TYR A 42 13.95 -16.93 -14.96
CA TYR A 42 12.62 -16.63 -14.44
C TYR A 42 12.64 -15.35 -13.60
N PRO A 43 11.60 -14.49 -13.70
CA PRO A 43 11.54 -13.27 -12.89
C PRO A 43 11.52 -13.57 -11.40
N LYS A 44 12.38 -12.87 -10.66
CA LYS A 44 12.54 -13.01 -9.22
C LYS A 44 11.45 -12.23 -8.50
N ARG A 45 10.87 -12.81 -7.44
CA ARG A 45 10.16 -12.04 -6.43
C ARG A 45 10.86 -12.25 -5.09
N THR A 46 11.22 -11.16 -4.46
CA THR A 46 11.87 -11.15 -3.16
C THR A 46 11.07 -10.24 -2.26
N SER A 47 10.82 -10.71 -1.04
CA SER A 47 10.02 -10.01 -0.06
C SER A 47 10.75 -10.02 1.27
N ASP A 48 10.89 -8.84 1.87
CA ASP A 48 11.29 -8.67 3.26
C ASP A 48 10.15 -7.93 4.00
N GLY A 49 9.64 -8.54 5.06
CA GLY A 49 8.54 -8.02 5.87
C GLY A 49 7.12 -8.39 5.46
N ILE A 50 6.89 -9.09 4.33
CA ILE A 50 5.62 -9.80 4.06
C ILE A 50 5.89 -11.21 3.55
N ASP A 51 4.91 -12.11 3.70
CA ASP A 51 4.98 -13.45 3.10
C ASP A 51 5.14 -13.37 1.57
N VAL A 52 6.09 -14.15 1.04
CA VAL A 52 6.40 -14.13 -0.39
C VAL A 52 5.27 -14.69 -1.26
N ASN A 53 4.42 -15.59 -0.73
CA ASN A 53 3.26 -16.08 -1.46
C ASN A 53 2.18 -15.00 -1.56
N ARG A 54 2.03 -14.16 -0.53
CA ARG A 54 1.19 -12.95 -0.59
C ARG A 54 1.70 -12.00 -1.68
N LEU A 55 3.01 -11.80 -1.80
CA LEU A 55 3.59 -11.02 -2.91
C LEU A 55 3.29 -11.65 -4.28
N TYR A 56 3.44 -12.97 -4.45
CA TYR A 56 3.09 -13.66 -5.70
C TYR A 56 1.63 -13.45 -6.07
N MET A 57 0.72 -13.61 -5.11
CA MET A 57 -0.72 -13.43 -5.30
C MET A 57 -1.05 -12.00 -5.72
N LEU A 58 -0.55 -10.99 -5.01
CA LEU A 58 -0.81 -9.58 -5.31
C LEU A 58 -0.24 -9.17 -6.68
N THR A 59 0.93 -9.69 -7.04
CA THR A 59 1.52 -9.51 -8.36
C THR A 59 0.63 -10.09 -9.45
N ALA A 60 0.08 -11.30 -9.24
CA ALA A 60 -0.81 -11.95 -10.21
C ALA A 60 -2.13 -11.18 -10.39
N ILE A 61 -2.65 -10.57 -9.33
CA ILE A 61 -3.84 -9.70 -9.39
C ILE A 61 -3.54 -8.46 -10.24
N LEU A 62 -2.42 -7.75 -10.02
CA LEU A 62 -2.03 -6.61 -10.87
C LEU A 62 -1.85 -7.00 -12.33
N ASP A 63 -1.24 -8.16 -12.60
CA ASP A 63 -1.01 -8.63 -13.96
C ASP A 63 -2.33 -8.92 -14.67
N LYS A 64 -3.23 -9.65 -14.00
CA LYS A 64 -4.52 -10.06 -14.55
C LYS A 64 -5.46 -8.88 -14.80
N TYR A 65 -5.60 -7.96 -13.84
CA TYR A 65 -6.62 -6.93 -13.91
C TYR A 65 -6.12 -5.63 -14.56
N LEU A 66 -4.82 -5.31 -14.46
CA LEU A 66 -4.27 -4.04 -15.00
C LEU A 66 -3.37 -4.21 -16.23
N ASP A 67 -3.25 -5.42 -16.78
CA ASP A 67 -2.40 -5.76 -17.96
C ASP A 67 -0.97 -5.22 -17.81
N THR A 68 -0.40 -5.39 -16.61
CA THR A 68 0.89 -4.79 -16.24
C THR A 68 2.11 -5.50 -16.81
N LYS A 69 1.95 -6.75 -17.27
CA LYS A 69 3.02 -7.62 -17.78
C LYS A 69 4.13 -7.86 -16.75
N LEU A 70 3.76 -7.93 -15.47
CA LEU A 70 4.69 -8.18 -14.35
C LEU A 70 5.33 -9.56 -14.39
N SER A 71 4.83 -10.44 -15.26
CA SER A 71 5.50 -11.69 -15.64
C SER A 71 6.87 -11.49 -16.31
N MET A 72 7.26 -10.27 -16.70
CA MET A 72 8.57 -9.95 -17.29
C MET A 72 9.52 -9.18 -16.35
N TYR A 73 9.14 -8.98 -15.09
CA TYR A 73 9.86 -8.12 -14.15
C TYR A 73 10.25 -8.85 -12.87
N ASP A 74 11.46 -8.54 -12.40
CA ASP A 74 11.89 -8.83 -11.04
C ASP A 74 11.23 -7.82 -10.09
N ILE A 75 10.76 -8.29 -8.95
CA ILE A 75 10.09 -7.49 -7.92
C ILE A 75 10.79 -7.71 -6.59
N TYR A 76 11.27 -6.62 -5.99
CA TYR A 76 11.85 -6.61 -4.66
C TYR A 76 10.99 -5.75 -3.76
N LEU A 77 10.43 -6.33 -2.71
CA LEU A 77 9.63 -5.64 -1.72
C LEU A 77 10.37 -5.61 -0.38
N ASN A 78 10.39 -4.44 0.26
CA ASN A 78 10.94 -4.25 1.58
C ASN A 78 9.96 -3.47 2.46
N VAL A 79 9.72 -3.96 3.67
CA VAL A 79 9.01 -3.22 4.72
C VAL A 79 10.04 -2.57 5.63
N THR A 80 9.95 -1.25 5.77
CA THR A 80 10.85 -0.51 6.66
C THR A 80 10.70 -0.92 8.12
N SER A 81 11.73 -0.65 8.92
CA SER A 81 11.77 -0.94 10.37
C SER A 81 11.88 -2.42 10.75
N GLY A 82 12.07 -3.33 9.79
CA GLY A 82 12.25 -4.77 10.07
C GLY A 82 11.00 -5.45 10.63
N ILE A 83 9.82 -4.88 10.37
CA ILE A 83 8.53 -5.38 10.85
C ILE A 83 7.99 -6.43 9.87
N GLU A 84 7.48 -7.53 10.40
CA GLU A 84 6.78 -8.55 9.63
C GLU A 84 5.25 -8.28 9.65
N ILE A 85 4.69 -7.89 8.50
CA ILE A 85 3.25 -7.60 8.36
C ILE A 85 2.49 -8.89 8.06
N ARG A 86 1.71 -9.35 9.04
CA ARG A 86 0.92 -10.58 8.90
C ARG A 86 -0.52 -10.35 8.44
N GLU A 87 -1.00 -9.12 8.50
CA GLU A 87 -2.38 -8.79 8.10
C GLU A 87 -2.53 -8.45 6.62
N THR A 88 -3.75 -8.62 6.11
CA THR A 88 -4.16 -8.32 4.72
C THR A 88 -4.46 -6.85 4.48
N ALA A 89 -4.58 -6.02 5.52
CA ALA A 89 -4.83 -4.58 5.33
C ALA A 89 -3.71 -3.82 4.62
N SER A 90 -2.54 -4.43 4.48
CA SER A 90 -1.42 -3.86 3.71
C SER A 90 -1.49 -4.17 2.22
N ASP A 91 -2.39 -5.06 1.77
CA ASP A 91 -2.40 -5.56 0.40
C ASP A 91 -2.61 -4.45 -0.62
N LEU A 92 -3.53 -3.52 -0.36
CA LEU A 92 -3.72 -2.35 -1.23
C LEU A 92 -2.47 -1.48 -1.31
N ALA A 93 -1.79 -1.24 -0.19
CA ALA A 93 -0.56 -0.45 -0.18
C ALA A 93 0.57 -1.14 -0.97
N VAL A 94 0.65 -2.46 -0.91
CA VAL A 94 1.60 -3.25 -1.72
C VAL A 94 1.30 -3.11 -3.21
N LEU A 95 0.03 -3.18 -3.64
CA LEU A 95 -0.35 -2.94 -5.04
C LEU A 95 0.10 -1.56 -5.52
N PHE A 96 -0.19 -0.51 -4.74
CA PHE A 96 0.20 0.86 -5.05
C PHE A 96 1.73 1.02 -5.14
N SER A 97 2.47 0.39 -4.23
CA SER A 97 3.93 0.41 -4.21
C SER A 97 4.54 -0.26 -5.46
N ILE A 98 4.08 -1.47 -5.81
CA ILE A 98 4.51 -2.17 -7.03
C ILE A 98 4.20 -1.33 -8.28
N PHE A 99 2.96 -0.81 -8.36
CA PHE A 99 2.51 -0.08 -9.55
C PHE A 99 3.20 1.28 -9.70
N SER A 100 3.46 1.98 -8.59
CA SER A 100 4.28 3.20 -8.54
C SER A 100 5.67 2.95 -9.13
N SER A 101 6.33 1.87 -8.71
CA SER A 101 7.64 1.45 -9.21
C SER A 101 7.60 1.12 -10.70
N LEU A 102 6.63 0.30 -11.13
CA LEU A 102 6.43 -0.07 -12.53
C LEU A 102 6.18 1.14 -13.45
N LYS A 103 5.42 2.13 -12.98
CA LYS A 103 5.09 3.34 -13.77
C LYS A 103 6.12 4.45 -13.63
N ASN A 104 7.15 4.27 -12.78
CA ASN A 104 8.13 5.30 -12.47
C ASN A 104 7.45 6.62 -12.05
N LYS A 105 6.43 6.52 -11.18
CA LYS A 105 5.64 7.64 -10.67
C LYS A 105 5.58 7.61 -9.15
N GLU A 106 5.89 8.73 -8.52
CA GLU A 106 5.91 8.88 -7.07
C GLU A 106 4.49 8.90 -6.49
N ILE A 107 4.35 8.39 -5.26
CA ILE A 107 3.16 8.60 -4.43
C ILE A 107 3.52 9.66 -3.37
N PRO A 108 2.76 10.74 -3.24
CA PRO A 108 3.01 11.75 -2.21
C PRO A 108 3.01 11.17 -0.78
N ARG A 109 3.97 11.60 0.05
CA ARG A 109 4.18 11.06 1.42
C ARG A 109 3.08 11.42 2.42
N ASP A 110 2.22 12.36 2.09
CA ASP A 110 1.03 12.73 2.88
C ASP A 110 -0.19 11.84 2.57
N ILE A 111 0.00 10.74 1.83
CA ILE A 111 -1.01 9.73 1.54
C ILE A 111 -0.73 8.45 2.34
N GLY A 112 -1.69 8.03 3.16
CA GLY A 112 -1.73 6.71 3.78
C GLY A 112 -2.66 5.76 3.03
N ILE A 113 -2.26 4.51 2.83
CA ILE A 113 -3.03 3.52 2.05
C ILE A 113 -3.21 2.25 2.86
N PHE A 114 -4.43 1.72 2.93
CA PHE A 114 -4.71 0.41 3.50
C PHE A 114 -5.98 -0.20 2.91
N GLY A 115 -6.10 -1.52 2.95
CA GLY A 115 -7.23 -2.28 2.41
C GLY A 115 -6.81 -3.71 2.07
N GLU A 116 -7.73 -4.66 2.21
CA GLU A 116 -7.53 -6.04 1.77
C GLU A 116 -7.88 -6.15 0.29
N VAL A 117 -7.13 -6.98 -0.45
CA VAL A 117 -7.36 -7.22 -1.88
C VAL A 117 -7.84 -8.66 -2.06
N GLY A 118 -9.03 -8.80 -2.61
CA GLY A 118 -9.55 -10.11 -2.99
C GLY A 118 -9.00 -10.60 -4.34
N LEU A 119 -9.06 -11.91 -4.56
CA LEU A 119 -8.63 -12.53 -5.83
C LEU A 119 -9.48 -12.08 -7.04
N GLY A 120 -10.70 -11.60 -6.79
CA GLY A 120 -11.58 -10.99 -7.79
C GLY A 120 -11.18 -9.57 -8.18
N GLY A 121 -10.16 -8.99 -7.53
CA GLY A 121 -9.76 -7.60 -7.72
C GLY A 121 -10.59 -6.62 -6.90
N GLU A 122 -11.48 -7.09 -6.03
CA GLU A 122 -12.23 -6.24 -5.11
C GLU A 122 -11.36 -5.76 -3.93
N ILE A 123 -11.61 -4.53 -3.47
CA ILE A 123 -10.98 -3.98 -2.26
C ILE A 123 -11.98 -4.10 -1.10
N ARG A 124 -11.53 -4.78 -0.03
CA ARG A 124 -12.37 -5.16 1.11
C ARG A 124 -12.03 -4.36 2.36
N CYS A 125 -13.07 -4.03 3.14
CA CYS A 125 -12.94 -3.38 4.44
C CYS A 125 -12.06 -4.16 5.40
N VAL A 126 -11.38 -3.45 6.29
CA VAL A 126 -10.45 -4.01 7.27
C VAL A 126 -10.72 -3.42 8.65
N PRO A 127 -10.47 -4.18 9.73
CA PRO A 127 -10.81 -3.73 11.07
C PRO A 127 -9.93 -2.57 11.55
N PHE A 128 -10.35 -1.98 12.67
CA PHE A 128 -9.60 -0.96 13.44
C PHE A 128 -9.35 0.35 12.68
N PHE A 129 -10.33 0.79 11.89
CA PHE A 129 -10.26 2.04 11.13
C PHE A 129 -9.78 3.23 11.97
N GLU A 130 -10.38 3.46 13.15
CA GLU A 130 -10.04 4.61 13.99
C GLU A 130 -8.58 4.56 14.49
N LEU A 131 -8.08 3.38 14.86
CA LEU A 131 -6.68 3.23 15.28
C LEU A 131 -5.73 3.56 14.13
N ARG A 132 -6.02 3.09 12.92
CA ARG A 132 -5.24 3.41 11.72
C ARG A 132 -5.26 4.90 11.43
N MET A 133 -6.44 5.53 11.46
CA MET A 133 -6.59 6.96 11.22
C MET A 133 -5.83 7.81 12.24
N ASN A 134 -5.94 7.46 13.53
CA ASN A 134 -5.23 8.17 14.60
C ASN A 134 -3.71 8.11 14.41
N GLU A 135 -3.18 6.95 14.00
CA GLU A 135 -1.74 6.80 13.74
C GLU A 135 -1.28 7.60 12.51
N LEU A 136 -2.05 7.59 11.42
CA LEU A 136 -1.77 8.40 10.25
C LEU A 136 -1.79 9.91 10.59
N GLN A 137 -2.78 10.36 11.35
CA GLN A 137 -2.91 11.74 11.79
C GLN A 137 -1.75 12.16 12.69
N ARG A 138 -1.28 11.27 13.58
CA ARG A 138 -0.10 11.52 14.43
C ARG A 138 1.16 11.81 13.59
N LEU A 139 1.26 11.21 12.40
CA LEU A 139 2.34 11.47 11.44
C LEU A 139 2.08 12.67 10.51
N GLY A 140 0.94 13.35 10.65
CA GLY A 140 0.56 14.48 9.80
C GLY A 140 0.11 14.08 8.39
N ILE A 141 -0.30 12.83 8.19
CA ILE A 141 -0.86 12.34 6.93
C ILE A 141 -2.26 12.93 6.75
N LYS A 142 -2.49 13.56 5.60
CA LYS A 142 -3.71 14.34 5.31
C LYS A 142 -4.61 13.66 4.30
N ARG A 143 -4.09 12.70 3.56
CA ARG A 143 -4.85 12.00 2.53
C ARG A 143 -4.81 10.51 2.83
N VAL A 144 -5.95 9.86 2.69
CA VAL A 144 -6.07 8.43 2.97
C VAL A 144 -6.80 7.75 1.82
N ILE A 145 -6.25 6.65 1.32
CA ILE A 145 -6.91 5.75 0.37
C ILE A 145 -7.28 4.48 1.15
N CYS A 146 -8.57 4.17 1.20
CA CYS A 146 -9.06 3.01 1.94
C CYS A 146 -10.26 2.35 1.23
N PRO A 147 -10.69 1.15 1.65
CA PRO A 147 -11.84 0.49 1.04
C PRO A 147 -13.11 1.33 1.22
N LYS A 148 -14.01 1.28 0.26
CA LYS A 148 -15.34 1.86 0.39
C LYS A 148 -16.12 1.20 1.52
N GLY A 149 -16.72 2.02 2.38
CA GLY A 149 -17.45 1.56 3.55
C GLY A 149 -16.56 1.19 4.73
N ASN A 150 -15.25 1.48 4.67
CA ASN A 150 -14.36 1.31 5.81
C ASN A 150 -14.49 2.47 6.82
N THR A 151 -14.96 3.62 6.36
CA THR A 151 -15.28 4.79 7.19
C THR A 151 -16.54 4.51 8.02
N PRO A 152 -16.49 4.49 9.37
CA PRO A 152 -17.67 4.25 10.20
C PRO A 152 -18.71 5.37 10.04
N ASN A 153 -19.99 4.99 10.09
CA ASN A 153 -21.09 5.96 10.05
C ASN A 153 -20.97 6.96 11.21
N GLY A 154 -20.99 8.25 10.91
CA GLY A 154 -20.89 9.32 11.91
C GLY A 154 -19.46 9.57 12.42
N TYR A 155 -18.44 8.92 11.86
CA TYR A 155 -17.05 9.25 12.17
C TYR A 155 -16.71 10.67 11.71
N SER A 156 -16.30 11.53 12.64
CA SER A 156 -15.95 12.92 12.36
C SER A 156 -14.49 13.01 11.92
N LEU A 157 -14.27 13.29 10.63
CA LEU A 157 -12.92 13.54 10.11
C LEU A 157 -12.45 14.95 10.49
N PRO A 158 -11.16 15.13 10.84
CA PRO A 158 -10.55 16.46 10.88
C PRO A 158 -10.71 17.16 9.53
N SER A 159 -10.88 18.49 9.55
CA SER A 159 -11.18 19.28 8.35
C SER A 159 -10.08 19.26 7.29
N ASP A 160 -8.85 18.95 7.67
CA ASP A 160 -7.69 18.87 6.78
C ASP A 160 -7.38 17.44 6.30
N VAL A 161 -8.19 16.45 6.69
CA VAL A 161 -8.04 15.05 6.25
C VAL A 161 -9.04 14.75 5.13
N LYS A 162 -8.54 14.21 4.01
CA LYS A 162 -9.33 13.77 2.87
C LYS A 162 -9.25 12.25 2.70
N ILE A 163 -10.40 11.59 2.67
CA ILE A 163 -10.51 10.16 2.36
C ILE A 163 -10.90 9.98 0.90
N THR A 164 -10.23 9.04 0.23
CA THR A 164 -10.59 8.50 -1.08
C THR A 164 -10.95 7.04 -0.88
N GLU A 165 -12.21 6.71 -1.09
CA GLU A 165 -12.71 5.36 -0.96
C GLU A 165 -12.62 4.62 -2.29
N VAL A 166 -12.04 3.41 -2.27
CA VAL A 166 -11.87 2.56 -3.45
C VAL A 166 -12.58 1.22 -3.29
N GLN A 167 -13.05 0.63 -4.39
CA GLN A 167 -13.83 -0.60 -4.45
C GLN A 167 -13.12 -1.73 -5.18
N ASP A 168 -12.24 -1.42 -6.12
CA ASP A 168 -11.53 -2.43 -6.91
C ASP A 168 -10.12 -1.96 -7.32
N VAL A 169 -9.34 -2.90 -7.85
CA VAL A 169 -7.95 -2.67 -8.26
C VAL A 169 -7.80 -1.74 -9.46
N TYR A 170 -8.86 -1.48 -10.25
CA TYR A 170 -8.77 -0.55 -11.37
C TYR A 170 -8.60 0.90 -10.88
N GLU A 171 -9.07 1.21 -9.68
CA GLU A 171 -8.86 2.53 -9.06
C GLU A 171 -7.39 2.82 -8.74
N VAL A 172 -6.55 1.77 -8.61
CA VAL A 172 -5.09 1.94 -8.55
C VAL A 172 -4.60 2.60 -9.83
N LEU A 173 -5.02 2.11 -11.00
CA LEU A 173 -4.64 2.69 -12.30
C LEU A 173 -5.11 4.14 -12.43
N ASP A 174 -6.33 4.43 -12.00
CA ASP A 174 -6.91 5.77 -12.13
C ASP A 174 -6.17 6.82 -11.28
N PHE A 175 -5.69 6.44 -10.09
CA PHE A 175 -4.83 7.30 -9.28
C PHE A 175 -3.57 7.79 -10.04
N PHE A 176 -3.00 6.98 -10.92
CA PHE A 176 -1.80 7.35 -11.68
C PHE A 176 -2.08 7.98 -13.05
N LYS A 177 -3.34 8.10 -13.46
CA LYS A 177 -3.73 8.79 -14.71
C LYS A 177 -3.93 10.29 -14.51
N SER A 178 -4.36 10.70 -13.31
CA SER A 178 -4.46 12.11 -12.90
C SER A 178 -3.10 12.75 -12.72
#